data_AF-A0A6P7ZU05-F1
#
_entry.id   AF-A0A6P7ZU05-F1
#
_cell.length_a   1.000
_cell.length_b   1.000
_cell.length_c   1.000
_cell.angle_alpha   90.00
_cell.angle_beta   90.00
_cell.angle_gamma   90.00
#
_symmetry.space_group_name_H-M   'P 1'
#
loop_
_entity.id
_entity.type
_entity.pdbx_description
1 polymer ?
#
loop_
_entity_poly.entity_id
_entity_poly.type
_entity_poly.pdbx_seq_one_letter_code
_entity_poly.pdbx_strand_id
1 'polypeptide(L)'
;MALLSRKLLIPLLGLVLAVYFYSGGDEFKPELLKGKRTIVTGASTGIGEQMAYHLAQMGSHVLITARTEEKLKKVVAKCLELGAPSAHYIAGSMDDMVFAESVVKKAENLLGGLDMLILNHIGNYYINFFNGDIKYVRKLMEINFLSYVTMTVAALPMLKDTNGSIVVVSSIAESALKVVGDLVRYPASPKEECALEIIKGGVLRQWEMYYKYEHTRIPLLFRDWAPQLLSSFMRSGLNVENLKGSNHSLY
;
A
#
# COMPACT_ATOMS: atom_id res chain seq x y z
N MET A 1 6.04 40.01 -35.75
CA MET A 1 6.30 39.85 -34.29
C MET A 1 5.16 39.17 -33.51
N ALA A 2 3.87 39.44 -33.79
CA ALA A 2 2.74 38.88 -33.01
C ALA A 2 2.50 37.35 -33.12
N LEU A 3 2.97 36.70 -34.20
CA LEU A 3 2.85 35.24 -34.38
C LEU A 3 3.91 34.44 -33.60
N LEU A 4 5.08 35.04 -33.34
CA LEU A 4 6.18 34.41 -32.59
C LEU A 4 5.87 34.40 -31.09
N SER A 5 5.20 35.45 -30.58
CA SER A 5 4.77 35.53 -29.18
C SER A 5 3.69 34.49 -28.86
N ARG A 6 2.70 34.26 -29.74
CA ARG A 6 1.67 33.21 -29.54
C ARG A 6 2.25 31.79 -29.50
N LYS A 7 3.27 31.49 -30.31
CA LYS A 7 3.93 30.17 -30.32
C LYS A 7 4.75 29.88 -29.06
N LEU A 8 5.22 30.91 -28.35
CA LEU A 8 5.93 30.76 -27.06
C LEU A 8 4.99 30.84 -25.85
N LEU A 9 3.93 31.67 -25.93
CA LEU A 9 2.99 31.87 -24.83
C LEU A 9 2.18 30.63 -24.49
N ILE A 10 1.76 29.85 -25.49
CA ILE A 10 0.97 28.63 -25.27
C ILE A 10 1.77 27.55 -24.52
N PRO A 11 3.01 27.19 -24.93
CA PRO A 11 3.82 26.23 -24.18
C PRO A 11 4.29 26.77 -22.83
N LEU A 12 4.54 28.09 -22.71
CA LEU A 12 4.87 28.70 -21.41
C LEU A 12 3.69 28.67 -20.45
N LEU A 13 2.47 28.96 -20.93
CA LEU A 13 1.24 28.83 -20.15
C LEU A 13 0.98 27.36 -19.79
N GLY A 14 1.23 26.43 -20.71
CA GLY A 14 1.18 24.99 -20.43
C GLY A 14 2.17 24.56 -19.36
N LEU A 15 3.40 25.08 -19.38
CA LEU A 15 4.41 24.84 -18.36
C LEU A 15 4.01 25.45 -17.01
N VAL A 16 3.49 26.68 -16.99
CA VAL A 16 3.03 27.36 -15.77
C VAL A 16 1.83 26.65 -15.17
N LEU A 17 0.87 26.23 -15.99
CA LEU A 17 -0.26 25.42 -15.53
C LEU A 17 0.21 24.06 -15.04
N ALA A 18 1.14 23.40 -15.73
CA ALA A 18 1.74 22.16 -15.26
C ALA A 18 2.42 22.37 -13.90
N VAL A 19 3.26 23.39 -13.76
CA VAL A 19 3.89 23.72 -12.47
C VAL A 19 2.82 24.04 -11.42
N TYR A 20 1.80 24.84 -11.71
CA TYR A 20 0.73 25.16 -10.77
C TYR A 20 -0.06 23.92 -10.31
N PHE A 21 -0.48 23.05 -11.24
CA PHE A 21 -1.22 21.83 -10.92
C PHE A 21 -0.34 20.74 -10.27
N TYR A 22 0.96 20.69 -10.57
CA TYR A 22 1.90 19.71 -9.98
C TYR A 22 2.61 20.21 -8.71
N SER A 23 2.63 21.51 -8.46
CA SER A 23 3.18 22.12 -7.24
C SER A 23 2.11 22.40 -6.18
N GLY A 24 0.84 22.42 -6.55
CA GLY A 24 -0.30 22.58 -5.64
C GLY A 24 -0.74 21.29 -4.93
N GLY A 25 0.19 20.39 -4.59
CA GLY A 25 -0.13 19.22 -3.78
C GLY A 25 -0.44 19.65 -2.34
N ASP A 26 -1.55 19.17 -1.79
CA ASP A 26 -1.88 19.39 -0.38
C ASP A 26 -0.73 18.91 0.51
N GLU A 27 -0.14 19.83 1.27
CA GLU A 27 0.95 19.54 2.19
C GLU A 27 0.43 18.64 3.32
N PHE A 28 1.08 17.50 3.54
CA PHE A 28 0.69 16.59 4.61
C PHE A 28 0.91 17.25 5.97
N LYS A 29 -0.14 17.28 6.78
CA LYS A 29 -0.07 17.73 8.17
C LYS A 29 -0.49 16.60 9.12
N PRO A 30 0.33 16.23 10.12
CA PRO A 30 0.00 15.17 11.08
C PRO A 30 -1.35 15.36 11.79
N GLU A 31 -1.79 16.61 12.03
CA GLU A 31 -3.08 16.90 12.67
C GLU A 31 -4.30 16.36 11.91
N LEU A 32 -4.18 16.08 10.61
CA LEU A 32 -5.28 15.50 9.81
C LEU A 32 -5.70 14.10 10.31
N LEU A 33 -4.81 13.42 11.04
CA LEU A 33 -5.02 12.09 11.59
C LEU A 33 -5.41 12.08 13.07
N LYS A 34 -5.37 13.23 13.74
CA LYS A 34 -5.73 13.33 15.15
C LYS A 34 -7.21 12.97 15.35
N GLY A 35 -7.48 12.01 16.23
CA GLY A 35 -8.82 11.51 16.51
C GLY A 35 -9.44 10.66 15.40
N LYS A 36 -8.72 10.38 14.31
CA LYS A 36 -9.22 9.51 13.24
C LYS A 36 -9.25 8.06 13.68
N ARG A 37 -10.28 7.33 13.26
CA ARG A 37 -10.52 5.91 13.55
C ARG A 37 -10.02 5.09 12.39
N THR A 38 -9.03 4.25 12.64
CA THR A 38 -8.29 3.55 11.58
C THR A 38 -8.24 2.05 11.81
N ILE A 39 -8.32 1.29 10.71
CA ILE A 39 -8.05 -0.15 10.71
C ILE A 39 -6.76 -0.40 9.92
N VAL A 40 -5.85 -1.18 10.49
CA VAL A 40 -4.64 -1.64 9.77
C VAL A 40 -4.58 -3.17 9.77
N THR A 41 -4.59 -3.75 8.57
CA THR A 41 -4.48 -5.20 8.39
C THR A 41 -3.03 -5.63 8.18
N GLY A 42 -2.68 -6.83 8.63
CA GLY A 42 -1.30 -7.35 8.52
C GLY A 42 -0.32 -6.60 9.41
N ALA A 43 -0.80 -6.08 10.55
CA ALA A 43 -0.08 -5.12 11.38
C ALA A 43 0.76 -5.75 12.50
N SER A 44 0.96 -7.07 12.50
CA SER A 44 1.80 -7.74 13.50
C SER A 44 3.30 -7.54 13.31
N THR A 45 3.74 -7.14 12.10
CA THR A 45 5.14 -6.96 11.71
C THR A 45 5.24 -6.07 10.46
N GLY A 46 6.42 -5.53 10.17
CA GLY A 46 6.73 -4.94 8.86
C GLY A 46 6.04 -3.59 8.64
N ILE A 47 5.60 -3.30 7.41
CA ILE A 47 5.00 -2.01 7.04
C ILE A 47 3.70 -1.78 7.83
N GLY A 48 2.85 -2.81 7.99
CA GLY A 48 1.61 -2.71 8.75
C GLY A 48 1.82 -2.31 10.22
N GLU A 49 2.85 -2.86 10.86
CA GLU A 49 3.25 -2.48 12.21
C GLU A 49 3.69 -1.02 12.28
N GLN A 50 4.56 -0.58 11.35
CA GLN A 50 5.03 0.81 11.32
C GLN A 50 3.90 1.80 11.01
N MET A 51 2.94 1.42 10.17
CA MET A 51 1.74 2.24 9.95
C MET A 51 0.94 2.42 11.23
N ALA A 52 0.75 1.35 12.02
CA ALA A 52 0.07 1.45 13.31
C ALA A 52 0.79 2.40 14.27
N TYR A 53 2.13 2.37 14.31
CA TYR A 53 2.94 3.27 15.14
C TYR A 53 2.85 4.73 14.69
N HIS A 54 2.93 5.03 13.39
CA HIS A 54 2.77 6.39 12.88
C HIS A 54 1.37 6.94 13.16
N LEU A 55 0.32 6.15 12.93
CA LEU A 55 -1.06 6.53 13.24
C LEU A 55 -1.24 6.83 14.73
N ALA A 56 -0.62 6.01 15.60
CA ALA A 56 -0.62 6.23 17.04
C ALA A 56 0.07 7.54 17.44
N GLN A 57 1.26 7.82 16.90
CA GLN A 57 2.00 9.07 17.14
C GLN A 57 1.21 10.31 16.68
N MET A 58 0.40 10.16 15.64
CA MET A 58 -0.46 11.22 15.11
C MET A 58 -1.80 11.33 15.84
N GLY A 59 -2.01 10.54 16.90
CA GLY A 59 -3.18 10.60 17.76
C GLY A 59 -4.43 9.97 17.16
N SER A 60 -4.29 9.01 16.24
CA SER A 60 -5.42 8.21 15.74
C SER A 60 -5.82 7.11 16.72
N HIS A 61 -7.11 6.76 16.71
CA HIS A 61 -7.58 5.49 17.26
C HIS A 61 -7.23 4.37 16.28
N VAL A 62 -6.60 3.30 16.77
CA VAL A 62 -6.06 2.24 15.89
C VAL A 62 -6.64 0.87 16.25
N LEU A 63 -7.29 0.22 15.29
CA LEU A 63 -7.65 -1.19 15.36
C LEU A 63 -6.74 -2.00 14.43
N ILE A 64 -5.96 -2.93 14.98
CA ILE A 64 -5.05 -3.76 14.20
C ILE A 64 -5.51 -5.21 14.11
N THR A 65 -5.18 -5.88 12.99
CA THR A 65 -5.48 -7.30 12.81
C THR A 65 -4.36 -8.05 12.11
N ALA A 66 -4.13 -9.28 12.57
CA ALA A 66 -3.22 -10.28 12.01
C ALA A 66 -3.50 -11.64 12.67
N ARG A 67 -2.76 -12.68 12.29
CA ARG A 67 -2.93 -14.03 12.84
C ARG A 67 -2.32 -14.20 14.24
N THR A 68 -1.16 -13.60 14.49
CA THR A 68 -0.39 -13.85 15.72
C THR A 68 -0.76 -12.88 16.83
N GLU A 69 -1.66 -13.30 17.72
CA GLU A 69 -2.16 -12.50 18.84
C GLU A 69 -1.05 -11.90 19.71
N GLU A 70 -0.04 -12.70 20.09
CA GLU A 70 1.06 -12.23 20.94
C GLU A 70 1.88 -11.09 20.32
N LYS A 71 1.96 -11.03 18.98
CA LYS A 71 2.58 -9.90 18.30
C LYS A 71 1.66 -8.69 18.30
N LEU A 72 0.37 -8.88 18.06
CA LEU A 72 -0.62 -7.80 18.09
C LEU A 72 -0.69 -7.12 19.47
N LYS A 73 -0.65 -7.90 20.56
CA LYS A 73 -0.61 -7.35 21.93
C LYS A 73 0.58 -6.39 22.12
N LYS A 74 1.75 -6.76 21.62
CA LYS A 74 2.96 -5.90 21.67
C LYS A 74 2.79 -4.62 20.86
N VAL A 75 2.23 -4.72 19.65
CA VAL A 75 1.97 -3.57 18.79
C VAL A 75 0.94 -2.63 19.44
N VAL A 76 -0.14 -3.16 20.01
CA VAL A 76 -1.15 -2.36 20.74
C VAL A 76 -0.54 -1.63 21.94
N ALA A 77 0.22 -2.34 22.78
CA ALA A 77 0.90 -1.73 23.92
C ALA A 77 1.80 -0.57 23.44
N LYS A 78 2.55 -0.79 22.35
CA LYS A 78 3.41 0.25 21.79
C LYS A 78 2.64 1.42 21.20
N CYS A 79 1.50 1.20 20.54
CA CYS A 79 0.64 2.28 20.05
C CYS A 79 0.13 3.16 21.19
N LEU A 80 -0.26 2.56 22.33
CA LEU A 80 -0.69 3.32 23.51
C LEU A 80 0.47 4.16 24.08
N GLU A 81 1.66 3.59 24.19
CA GLU A 81 2.88 4.33 24.61
C GLU A 81 3.20 5.51 23.68
N LEU A 82 2.91 5.37 22.39
CA LEU A 82 3.18 6.38 21.36
C LEU A 82 2.14 7.51 21.32
N GLY A 83 1.05 7.42 22.09
CA GLY A 83 0.04 8.47 22.19
C GLY A 83 -1.28 8.21 21.46
N ALA A 84 -1.55 6.96 21.04
CA ALA A 84 -2.88 6.61 20.51
C ALA A 84 -3.96 6.83 21.58
N PRO A 85 -5.06 7.55 21.30
CA PRO A 85 -6.15 7.71 22.25
C PRO A 85 -6.84 6.37 22.60
N SER A 86 -6.90 5.44 21.64
CA SER A 86 -7.19 4.04 21.90
C SER A 86 -6.49 3.14 20.88
N ALA A 87 -6.11 1.93 21.31
CA ALA A 87 -5.55 0.91 20.45
C ALA A 87 -6.13 -0.46 20.81
N HIS A 88 -6.62 -1.18 19.79
CA HIS A 88 -7.26 -2.48 19.96
C HIS A 88 -6.72 -3.46 18.92
N TYR A 89 -6.87 -4.76 19.19
CA TYR A 89 -6.53 -5.79 18.21
C TYR A 89 -7.64 -6.84 18.07
N ILE A 90 -7.67 -7.48 16.91
CA ILE A 90 -8.45 -8.69 16.66
C ILE A 90 -7.55 -9.69 15.95
N ALA A 91 -7.33 -10.84 16.58
CA ALA A 91 -6.53 -11.91 16.00
C ALA A 91 -7.39 -12.85 15.15
N GLY A 92 -6.89 -13.21 13.97
CA GLY A 92 -7.53 -14.19 13.10
C GLY A 92 -6.96 -14.16 11.69
N SER A 93 -7.58 -14.93 10.79
CA SER A 93 -7.06 -15.19 9.46
C SER A 93 -7.97 -14.62 8.38
N MET A 94 -7.36 -13.98 7.39
CA MET A 94 -8.07 -13.35 6.27
C MET A 94 -8.40 -14.34 5.13
N ASP A 95 -8.13 -15.62 5.32
CA ASP A 95 -8.73 -16.69 4.50
C ASP A 95 -10.16 -17.03 4.95
N ASP A 96 -10.62 -16.51 6.09
CA ASP A 96 -12.01 -16.56 6.54
C ASP A 96 -12.71 -15.22 6.27
N MET A 97 -13.66 -15.22 5.34
CA MET A 97 -14.41 -14.02 4.95
C MET A 97 -15.36 -13.56 6.05
N VAL A 98 -15.85 -14.48 6.89
CA VAL A 98 -16.68 -14.12 8.06
C VAL A 98 -15.82 -13.39 9.08
N PHE A 99 -14.59 -13.84 9.28
CA PHE A 99 -13.62 -13.13 10.10
C PHE A 99 -13.32 -11.74 9.54
N ALA A 100 -13.02 -11.63 8.24
CA ALA A 100 -12.71 -10.36 7.57
C ALA A 100 -13.84 -9.33 7.77
N GLU A 101 -15.10 -9.74 7.60
CA GLU A 101 -16.28 -8.91 7.88
C GLU A 101 -16.38 -8.53 9.37
N SER A 102 -16.14 -9.49 10.27
CA SER A 102 -16.22 -9.28 11.71
C SER A 102 -15.20 -8.26 12.25
N VAL A 103 -14.02 -8.14 11.62
CA VAL A 103 -13.01 -7.14 11.98
C VAL A 103 -13.59 -5.72 11.83
N VAL A 104 -14.29 -5.48 10.73
CA VAL A 104 -14.90 -4.17 10.43
C VAL A 104 -16.05 -3.89 11.38
N LYS A 105 -16.93 -4.87 11.64
CA LYS A 105 -18.03 -4.75 12.62
C LYS A 105 -17.55 -4.47 14.04
N LYS A 106 -16.41 -5.04 14.44
CA LYS A 106 -15.82 -4.72 15.74
C LYS A 106 -15.25 -3.30 15.81
N ALA A 107 -14.79 -2.74 14.69
CA ALA A 107 -14.38 -1.34 14.64
C ALA A 107 -15.54 -0.38 14.94
N GLU A 108 -16.74 -0.68 14.44
CA GLU A 108 -17.95 0.07 14.75
C GLU A 108 -18.20 0.13 16.27
N ASN A 109 -18.14 -1.02 16.94
CA ASN A 109 -18.38 -1.11 18.38
C ASN A 109 -17.25 -0.49 19.23
N LEU A 110 -16.00 -0.65 18.83
CA LEU A 110 -14.84 -0.21 19.61
C LEU A 110 -14.48 1.24 19.38
N LEU A 111 -14.63 1.73 18.15
CA LEU A 111 -14.19 3.06 17.72
C LEU A 111 -15.36 4.02 17.47
N GLY A 112 -16.60 3.52 17.40
CA GLY A 112 -17.78 4.33 17.08
C GLY A 112 -17.81 4.81 15.62
N GLY A 113 -17.15 4.09 14.71
CA GLY A 113 -17.11 4.36 13.28
C GLY A 113 -15.72 4.17 12.67
N LEU A 114 -15.54 4.62 11.41
CA LEU A 114 -14.30 4.39 10.66
C LEU A 114 -14.00 5.55 9.72
N ASP A 115 -12.78 6.09 9.78
CA ASP A 115 -12.30 7.16 8.89
C ASP A 115 -11.30 6.64 7.84
N MET A 116 -10.55 5.57 8.15
CA MET A 116 -9.57 5.00 7.22
C MET A 116 -9.45 3.48 7.35
N LEU A 117 -9.58 2.77 6.22
CA LEU A 117 -9.34 1.33 6.13
C LEU A 117 -8.04 1.07 5.35
N ILE A 118 -7.02 0.51 6.01
CA ILE A 118 -5.74 0.15 5.39
C ILE A 118 -5.65 -1.37 5.17
N LEU A 119 -5.74 -1.75 3.89
CA LEU A 119 -5.66 -3.12 3.40
C LEU A 119 -4.22 -3.42 2.96
N ASN A 120 -3.48 -4.11 3.82
CA ASN A 120 -2.04 -4.34 3.69
C ASN A 120 -1.61 -5.80 3.90
N HIS A 121 -2.49 -6.64 4.45
CA HIS A 121 -2.15 -8.05 4.69
C HIS A 121 -1.99 -8.84 3.40
N ILE A 122 -1.06 -9.78 3.39
CA ILE A 122 -0.90 -10.74 2.29
C ILE A 122 -0.82 -12.17 2.85
N GLY A 123 -1.24 -13.13 2.04
CA GLY A 123 -1.04 -14.54 2.28
C GLY A 123 0.45 -14.89 2.32
N ASN A 124 0.76 -16.01 2.97
CA ASN A 124 2.11 -16.55 2.91
C ASN A 124 2.41 -16.95 1.46
N TYR A 125 3.45 -16.36 0.89
CA TYR A 125 3.88 -16.69 -0.45
C TYR A 125 5.32 -17.21 -0.45
N TYR A 126 5.61 -18.13 -1.36
CA TYR A 126 6.94 -18.66 -1.61
C TYR A 126 7.40 -18.20 -2.99
N ILE A 127 8.65 -17.78 -3.08
CA ILE A 127 9.23 -17.38 -4.36
C ILE A 127 9.90 -18.60 -4.97
N ASN A 128 9.12 -19.35 -5.74
CA ASN A 128 9.54 -20.53 -6.49
C ASN A 128 8.95 -20.45 -7.90
N PHE A 129 9.49 -21.22 -8.84
CA PHE A 129 8.79 -21.48 -10.09
C PHE A 129 7.42 -22.09 -9.81
N PHE A 130 6.43 -21.68 -10.58
CA PHE A 130 5.08 -22.23 -10.44
C PHE A 130 5.10 -23.72 -10.77
N ASN A 131 4.65 -24.54 -9.82
CA ASN A 131 4.66 -25.99 -9.89
C ASN A 131 3.28 -26.60 -10.24
N GLY A 132 2.30 -25.76 -10.61
CA GLY A 132 0.93 -26.21 -10.88
C GLY A 132 -0.01 -26.22 -9.68
N ASP A 133 0.40 -25.73 -8.50
CA ASP A 133 -0.47 -25.70 -7.31
C ASP A 133 -1.57 -24.63 -7.39
N ILE A 134 -2.70 -25.01 -7.99
CA ILE A 134 -3.89 -24.16 -8.10
C ILE A 134 -4.54 -23.89 -6.73
N LYS A 135 -4.39 -24.77 -5.74
CA LYS A 135 -4.96 -24.54 -4.41
C LYS A 135 -4.25 -23.38 -3.72
N TYR A 136 -2.93 -23.32 -3.86
CA TYR A 136 -2.13 -22.19 -3.39
C TYR A 136 -2.52 -20.88 -4.09
N VAL A 137 -2.67 -20.87 -5.42
CA VAL A 137 -3.12 -19.68 -6.17
C VAL A 137 -4.50 -19.21 -5.71
N ARG A 138 -5.46 -20.14 -5.56
CA ARG A 138 -6.79 -19.83 -5.05
C ARG A 138 -6.73 -19.21 -3.65
N LYS A 139 -5.95 -19.80 -2.75
CA LYS A 139 -5.78 -19.29 -1.38
C LYS A 139 -5.18 -17.89 -1.36
N LEU A 140 -4.21 -17.59 -2.24
CA LEU A 140 -3.68 -16.24 -2.39
C LEU A 140 -4.73 -15.26 -2.94
N MET A 141 -5.56 -15.66 -3.91
CA MET A 141 -6.65 -14.81 -4.41
C MET A 141 -7.71 -14.55 -3.34
N GLU A 142 -7.99 -15.53 -2.48
CA GLU A 142 -8.89 -15.35 -1.34
C GLU A 142 -8.31 -14.33 -0.36
N ILE A 143 -7.05 -14.48 0.05
CA ILE A 143 -6.42 -13.63 1.06
C ILE A 143 -6.04 -12.25 0.53
N ASN A 144 -5.46 -12.12 -0.67
CA ASN A 144 -4.89 -10.86 -1.16
C ASN A 144 -5.93 -10.00 -1.90
N PHE A 145 -7.09 -10.57 -2.26
CA PHE A 145 -8.10 -9.88 -3.06
C PHE A 145 -9.50 -10.02 -2.49
N LEU A 146 -10.01 -11.24 -2.31
CA LEU A 146 -11.41 -11.41 -1.90
C LEU A 146 -11.67 -10.88 -0.48
N SER A 147 -10.73 -11.06 0.43
CA SER A 147 -10.79 -10.47 1.78
C SER A 147 -10.83 -8.94 1.74
N TYR A 148 -10.07 -8.31 0.83
CA TYR A 148 -10.01 -6.85 0.64
C TYR A 148 -11.36 -6.32 0.17
N VAL A 149 -11.98 -7.02 -0.78
CA VAL A 149 -13.34 -6.72 -1.25
C VAL A 149 -14.35 -6.88 -0.11
N THR A 150 -14.25 -7.97 0.66
CA THR A 150 -15.15 -8.27 1.78
C THR A 150 -15.09 -7.19 2.85
N MET A 151 -13.88 -6.80 3.27
CA MET A 151 -13.69 -5.72 4.23
C MET A 151 -14.18 -4.37 3.70
N THR A 152 -13.95 -4.09 2.41
CA THR A 152 -14.42 -2.86 1.76
C THR A 152 -15.93 -2.76 1.79
N VAL A 153 -16.64 -3.83 1.39
CA VAL A 153 -18.11 -3.87 1.40
C VAL A 153 -18.64 -3.64 2.81
N ALA A 154 -18.04 -4.30 3.82
CA ALA A 154 -18.43 -4.13 5.22
C ALA A 154 -18.15 -2.72 5.76
N ALA A 155 -17.06 -2.08 5.32
CA ALA A 155 -16.62 -0.77 5.82
C ALA A 155 -17.32 0.41 5.14
N LEU A 156 -17.83 0.20 3.92
CA LEU A 156 -18.36 1.26 3.08
C LEU A 156 -19.47 2.10 3.74
N PRO A 157 -20.41 1.55 4.54
CA PRO A 157 -21.39 2.37 5.24
C PRO A 157 -20.74 3.40 6.18
N MET A 158 -19.85 2.96 7.08
CA MET A 158 -19.15 3.85 8.01
C MET A 158 -18.25 4.86 7.30
N LEU A 159 -17.57 4.43 6.23
CA LEU A 159 -16.69 5.30 5.45
C LEU A 159 -17.48 6.37 4.68
N LYS A 160 -18.73 6.09 4.29
CA LYS A 160 -19.60 7.11 3.68
C LYS A 160 -20.01 8.17 4.69
N ASP A 161 -20.33 7.79 5.92
CA ASP A 161 -20.72 8.73 6.98
C ASP A 161 -19.62 9.72 7.32
N THR A 162 -18.36 9.28 7.23
CA THR A 162 -17.19 10.08 7.60
C THR A 162 -16.55 10.80 6.43
N ASN A 163 -16.99 10.50 5.20
CA ASN A 163 -16.18 10.70 4.00
C ASN A 163 -14.75 10.20 4.29
N GLY A 164 -14.60 8.91 4.56
CA GLY A 164 -13.34 8.25 4.89
C GLY A 164 -12.54 7.86 3.64
N SER A 165 -11.45 7.13 3.85
CA SER A 165 -10.60 6.61 2.77
C SER A 165 -10.31 5.13 2.91
N ILE A 166 -10.04 4.50 1.76
CA ILE A 166 -9.56 3.12 1.67
C ILE A 166 -8.17 3.19 1.06
N VAL A 167 -7.20 2.57 1.74
CA VAL A 167 -5.82 2.49 1.30
C VAL A 167 -5.53 1.04 0.98
N VAL A 168 -5.22 0.76 -0.29
CA VAL A 168 -4.87 -0.59 -0.76
C VAL A 168 -3.37 -0.61 -1.00
N VAL A 169 -2.63 -1.34 -0.14
CA VAL A 169 -1.21 -1.55 -0.34
C VAL A 169 -1.03 -2.66 -1.38
N SER A 170 -0.37 -2.30 -2.47
CA SER A 170 -0.02 -3.19 -3.57
C SER A 170 1.49 -3.17 -3.81
N SER A 171 1.98 -4.05 -4.66
CA SER A 171 3.39 -4.15 -5.01
C SER A 171 3.56 -4.17 -6.53
N ILE A 172 4.54 -3.42 -7.04
CA ILE A 172 4.98 -3.52 -8.44
C ILE A 172 5.65 -4.89 -8.69
N ALA A 173 6.07 -5.59 -7.63
CA ALA A 173 7.04 -6.68 -7.71
C ALA A 173 6.53 -8.02 -7.15
N GLU A 174 5.22 -8.24 -7.08
CA GLU A 174 4.64 -9.55 -6.69
C GLU A 174 5.15 -10.69 -7.61
N SER A 175 5.62 -10.37 -8.83
CA SER A 175 6.21 -11.31 -9.79
C SER A 175 7.75 -11.31 -9.85
N ALA A 176 8.48 -10.50 -9.06
CA ALA A 176 9.88 -10.18 -9.38
C ALA A 176 10.87 -10.09 -8.21
N LEU A 177 10.60 -10.59 -7.01
CA LEU A 177 11.46 -10.26 -5.84
C LEU A 177 12.50 -11.31 -5.40
N LYS A 178 12.54 -12.55 -5.93
CA LYS A 178 13.69 -13.47 -5.67
C LYS A 178 14.26 -14.24 -6.85
N VAL A 179 13.60 -14.33 -8.01
CA VAL A 179 14.36 -14.60 -9.25
C VAL A 179 15.35 -13.45 -9.51
N VAL A 180 15.11 -12.31 -8.86
CA VAL A 180 15.83 -11.06 -9.04
C VAL A 180 16.65 -10.67 -7.80
N GLY A 181 16.79 -11.55 -6.80
CA GLY A 181 17.64 -11.29 -5.63
C GLY A 181 19.11 -11.02 -5.99
N ASP A 182 19.59 -11.69 -7.05
CA ASP A 182 20.91 -11.46 -7.65
C ASP A 182 20.89 -10.47 -8.83
N LEU A 183 19.73 -9.85 -9.12
CA LEU A 183 19.50 -9.01 -10.30
C LEU A 183 19.01 -7.58 -9.97
N VAL A 184 18.43 -7.33 -8.79
CA VAL A 184 18.02 -5.99 -8.34
C VAL A 184 19.20 -5.30 -7.65
N ARG A 185 19.71 -4.23 -8.24
CA ARG A 185 20.82 -3.42 -7.68
C ARG A 185 20.38 -2.39 -6.62
N TYR A 186 19.13 -2.42 -6.17
CA TYR A 186 18.57 -1.42 -5.27
C TYR A 186 18.46 -1.91 -3.83
N PRO A 187 18.95 -1.15 -2.83
CA PRO A 187 18.73 -1.50 -1.43
C PRO A 187 17.24 -1.46 -1.10
N ALA A 188 16.82 -2.39 -0.23
CA ALA A 188 15.49 -2.37 0.37
C ALA A 188 15.26 -1.03 1.07
N SER A 189 14.13 -0.39 0.79
CA SER A 189 13.80 0.89 1.40
C SER A 189 13.43 0.72 2.88
N PRO A 190 13.63 1.76 3.72
CA PRO A 190 13.19 1.74 5.11
C PRO A 190 11.67 1.53 5.22
N LYS A 191 11.25 0.59 6.06
CA LYS A 191 9.82 0.26 6.26
C LYS A 191 9.06 1.39 6.96
N GLU A 192 9.75 2.16 7.79
CA GLU A 192 9.23 3.28 8.56
C GLU A 192 8.80 4.42 7.64
N GLU A 193 9.65 4.76 6.66
CA GLU A 193 9.36 5.81 5.67
C GLU A 193 8.29 5.34 4.68
N CYS A 194 8.37 4.07 4.24
CA CYS A 194 7.33 3.47 3.39
C CYS A 194 5.94 3.57 4.03
N ALA A 195 5.84 3.21 5.31
CA ALA A 195 4.60 3.28 6.07
C ALA A 195 4.06 4.71 6.16
N LEU A 196 4.93 5.69 6.39
CA LEU A 196 4.54 7.10 6.43
C LEU A 196 3.98 7.58 5.09
N GLU A 197 4.64 7.25 3.97
CA GLU A 197 4.17 7.65 2.64
C GLU A 197 2.81 7.01 2.27
N ILE A 198 2.58 5.75 2.67
CA ILE A 198 1.27 5.09 2.51
C ILE A 198 0.17 5.87 3.26
N ILE A 199 0.45 6.24 4.50
CA ILE A 199 -0.50 7.04 5.31
C ILE A 199 -0.75 8.40 4.65
N LYS A 200 0.30 9.10 4.20
CA LYS A 200 0.17 10.38 3.49
C LYS A 200 -0.72 10.27 2.27
N GLY A 201 -0.48 9.29 1.40
CA GLY A 201 -1.31 9.05 0.22
C GLY A 201 -2.79 8.83 0.57
N GLY A 202 -3.05 8.07 1.64
CA GLY A 202 -4.40 7.80 2.13
C GLY A 202 -5.13 9.02 2.72
N VAL A 203 -4.42 9.87 3.46
CA VAL A 203 -4.98 11.11 4.04
C VAL A 203 -5.24 12.15 2.97
N LEU A 204 -4.28 12.32 2.06
CA LEU A 204 -4.34 13.27 0.94
C LEU A 204 -5.27 12.80 -0.18
N ARG A 205 -5.91 11.64 -0.03
CA ARG A 205 -6.86 11.05 -0.98
C ARG A 205 -6.26 10.89 -2.39
N GLN A 206 -4.97 10.58 -2.45
CA GLN A 206 -4.27 10.35 -3.70
C GLN A 206 -4.81 9.07 -4.35
N TRP A 207 -5.02 9.13 -5.67
CA TRP A 207 -5.52 7.99 -6.44
C TRP A 207 -4.49 6.85 -6.49
N GLU A 208 -3.22 7.20 -6.71
CA GLU A 208 -2.09 6.27 -6.70
C GLU A 208 -0.89 6.97 -6.04
N MET A 209 -0.18 6.25 -5.17
CA MET A 209 1.06 6.71 -4.57
C MET A 209 2.17 5.70 -4.86
N TYR A 210 3.31 6.19 -5.31
CA TYR A 210 4.47 5.38 -5.62
C TYR A 210 5.63 5.72 -4.70
N TYR A 211 5.97 4.78 -3.82
CA TYR A 211 7.10 4.92 -2.92
C TYR A 211 8.44 4.68 -3.64
N LYS A 212 9.46 5.53 -3.39
CA LYS A 212 10.59 5.87 -4.31
C LYS A 212 10.16 6.61 -5.58
N TYR A 213 9.36 7.66 -5.35
CA TYR A 213 8.75 8.54 -6.35
C TYR A 213 9.72 9.01 -7.46
N GLU A 214 10.95 9.41 -7.15
CA GLU A 214 11.88 9.92 -8.18
C GLU A 214 12.32 8.87 -9.21
N HIS A 215 12.48 7.61 -8.78
CA HIS A 215 12.93 6.53 -9.65
C HIS A 215 11.78 5.83 -10.39
N THR A 216 10.56 5.89 -9.86
CA THR A 216 9.39 5.26 -10.46
C THR A 216 8.59 6.21 -11.36
N ARG A 217 8.63 7.53 -11.11
CA ARG A 217 7.77 8.50 -11.80
C ARG A 217 8.00 8.56 -13.31
N ILE A 218 9.25 8.62 -13.77
CA ILE A 218 9.54 8.70 -15.22
C ILE A 218 9.07 7.44 -15.96
N PRO A 219 9.38 6.21 -15.51
CA PRO A 219 8.82 5.00 -16.10
C PRO A 219 7.29 4.97 -16.10
N LEU A 220 6.65 5.38 -15.00
CA LEU A 220 5.19 5.33 -14.85
C LEU A 220 4.43 6.27 -15.78
N LEU A 221 5.03 7.38 -16.23
CA LEU A 221 4.45 8.23 -17.28
C LEU A 221 4.19 7.45 -18.58
N PHE A 222 4.94 6.37 -18.82
CA PHE A 222 4.76 5.49 -19.96
C PHE A 222 3.81 4.33 -19.69
N ARG A 223 3.25 4.17 -18.49
CA ARG A 223 2.37 3.03 -18.14
C ARG A 223 1.17 2.95 -19.09
N ASP A 224 0.49 4.08 -19.28
CA ASP A 224 -0.75 4.13 -20.06
C ASP A 224 -0.49 4.46 -21.55
N TRP A 225 0.65 5.08 -21.87
CA TRP A 225 0.98 5.52 -23.23
C TRP A 225 1.87 4.53 -24.00
N ALA A 226 2.78 3.82 -23.32
CA ALA A 226 3.72 2.89 -23.94
C ALA A 226 4.08 1.74 -22.98
N PRO A 227 3.14 0.84 -22.66
CA PRO A 227 3.34 -0.23 -21.69
C PRO A 227 4.51 -1.16 -22.07
N GLN A 228 4.80 -1.33 -23.38
CA GLN A 228 5.96 -2.08 -23.85
C GLN A 228 7.27 -1.37 -23.53
N LEU A 229 7.31 -0.04 -23.56
CA LEU A 229 8.48 0.76 -23.19
C LEU A 229 8.75 0.67 -21.69
N LEU A 230 7.71 0.80 -20.86
CA LEU A 230 7.78 0.56 -19.42
C LEU A 230 8.28 -0.87 -19.13
N SER A 231 7.75 -1.87 -19.84
CA SER A 231 8.22 -3.26 -19.70
C SER A 231 9.70 -3.41 -20.10
N SER A 232 10.16 -2.67 -21.11
CA SER A 232 11.56 -2.65 -21.55
C SER A 232 12.46 -1.98 -20.52
N PHE A 233 12.04 -0.85 -19.93
CA PHE A 233 12.75 -0.20 -18.83
C PHE A 233 12.84 -1.10 -17.60
N MET A 234 11.72 -1.70 -17.19
CA MET A 234 11.72 -2.67 -16.09
C MET A 234 12.64 -3.85 -16.40
N ARG A 235 12.65 -4.36 -17.65
CA ARG A 235 13.55 -5.41 -18.10
C ARG A 235 15.01 -4.99 -18.19
N SER A 236 15.32 -3.73 -18.50
CA SER A 236 16.70 -3.20 -18.56
C SER A 236 17.36 -3.13 -17.19
N GLY A 237 16.56 -3.06 -16.13
CA GLY A 237 17.01 -3.21 -14.74
C GLY A 237 17.15 -4.67 -14.29
N LEU A 238 16.85 -5.65 -15.15
CA LEU A 238 17.01 -7.09 -14.90
C LEU A 238 18.24 -7.59 -15.66
N ASN A 239 19.16 -8.28 -15.00
CA ASN A 239 20.27 -8.93 -15.69
C ASN A 239 19.80 -10.29 -16.29
N VAL A 240 19.39 -10.25 -17.56
CA VAL A 240 18.75 -11.37 -18.27
C VAL A 240 19.69 -12.57 -18.48
N GLU A 241 21.00 -12.40 -18.30
CA GLU A 241 22.00 -13.45 -18.52
C GLU A 241 21.98 -14.55 -17.45
N ASN A 242 21.65 -14.24 -16.20
CA ASN A 242 21.56 -15.23 -15.12
C ASN A 242 20.31 -16.12 -15.22
N LEU A 243 19.33 -15.78 -16.08
CA LEU A 243 18.18 -16.66 -16.35
C LEU A 243 18.59 -17.92 -17.11
N LYS A 244 19.69 -17.89 -17.87
CA LYS A 244 20.16 -19.02 -18.69
C LYS A 244 20.96 -20.07 -17.91
N GLY A 245 21.34 -19.80 -16.66
CA GLY A 245 22.21 -20.67 -15.86
C GLY A 245 21.52 -21.87 -15.17
N SER A 246 20.18 -21.97 -15.21
CA SER A 246 19.42 -23.05 -14.56
C SER A 246 18.91 -24.12 -15.54
N ASN A 247 19.59 -24.32 -16.66
CA ASN A 247 19.45 -25.55 -17.45
C ASN A 247 20.18 -26.70 -16.72
N HIS A 248 19.56 -27.27 -15.69
CA HIS A 248 19.88 -28.64 -15.27
C HIS A 248 18.64 -29.51 -15.45
N SER A 249 18.70 -30.31 -16.52
CA SER A 249 18.01 -31.58 -16.77
C SER A 249 16.51 -31.63 -16.48
N LEU A 250 15.73 -31.30 -17.51
CA LEU A 250 14.40 -31.85 -17.72
C LEU A 250 14.53 -33.25 -18.34
N TYR A 251 14.43 -34.27 -17.50
CA TYR A 251 13.82 -35.58 -17.79
C TYR A 251 13.11 -36.05 -16.51
#